data_AF-A0A9E2CS77-F1
#
_entry.id   AF-A0A9E2CS77-F1
#
_cell.length_a   1.000
_cell.length_b   1.000
_cell.length_c   1.000
_cell.angle_alpha   90.00
_cell.angle_beta   90.00
_cell.angle_gamma   90.00
#
_symmetry.space_group_name_H-M   'P 1'
#
loop_
_entity.id
_entity.type
_entity.pdbx_description
1 polymer ?
#
loop_
_entity_poly.entity_id
_entity_poly.type
_entity_poly.pdbx_seq_one_letter_code
_entity_poly.pdbx_strand_id
1 'polypeptide(L)'
;DGYWLDGNIRITAFEQISFLQKLYANSLPFRVEHQRLVKDIIIVEAGRDWILRAKTGWEGSFGWWVGYVEWSTGPVFFALNIDTPNRMGDLPKREAITRDVLQSMNALPPASK
;
A
#
# COMPACT_ATOMS: atom_id res chain seq x y z
N ASP A 1 -15.90 -13.50 10.65
CA ASP A 1 -14.55 -13.02 10.28
C ASP A 1 -14.04 -13.81 9.10
N GLY A 2 -13.54 -13.11 8.06
CA GLY A 2 -13.14 -13.74 6.79
C GLY A 2 -13.92 -13.26 5.56
N TYR A 3 -14.90 -12.36 5.67
CA TYR A 3 -15.67 -11.90 4.49
C TYR A 3 -14.80 -11.17 3.44
N TRP A 4 -13.61 -10.70 3.82
CA TRP A 4 -12.63 -10.05 2.94
C TRP A 4 -11.54 -11.01 2.43
N LEU A 5 -11.53 -12.27 2.89
CA LEU A 5 -10.61 -13.33 2.44
C LEU A 5 -11.37 -14.42 1.65
N ASP A 6 -12.54 -14.82 2.13
CA ASP A 6 -13.34 -15.93 1.59
C ASP A 6 -14.73 -15.47 1.10
N GLY A 7 -15.01 -14.16 1.17
CA GLY A 7 -16.30 -13.59 0.76
C GLY A 7 -16.30 -12.95 -0.63
N ASN A 8 -17.46 -12.44 -1.05
CA ASN A 8 -17.67 -11.87 -2.39
C ASN A 8 -17.15 -10.43 -2.56
N ILE A 9 -16.45 -9.87 -1.56
CA ILE A 9 -15.91 -8.52 -1.71
C ILE A 9 -14.79 -8.55 -2.74
N ARG A 10 -14.99 -7.76 -3.80
CA ARG A 10 -14.01 -7.54 -4.85
C ARG A 10 -13.68 -6.05 -4.87
N ILE A 11 -12.40 -5.76 -5.03
CA ILE A 11 -11.91 -4.39 -5.20
C ILE A 11 -10.77 -4.41 -6.22
N THR A 12 -10.85 -3.49 -7.16
CA THR A 12 -9.82 -3.29 -8.19
C THR A 12 -8.67 -2.45 -7.64
N ALA A 13 -7.52 -2.47 -8.33
CA ALA A 13 -6.38 -1.62 -7.96
C ALA A 13 -6.74 -0.13 -8.03
N PHE A 14 -7.55 0.30 -9.01
CA PHE A 14 -8.00 1.70 -9.11
C PHE A 14 -8.93 2.11 -7.96
N GLU A 15 -9.82 1.22 -7.52
CA GLU A 15 -10.65 1.48 -6.35
C GLU A 15 -9.82 1.56 -5.06
N GLN A 16 -8.76 0.75 -4.92
CA GLN A 16 -7.79 0.89 -3.82
C GLN A 16 -7.12 2.27 -3.84
N ILE A 17 -6.68 2.76 -5.01
CA ILE A 17 -6.13 4.11 -5.14
C ILE A 17 -7.14 5.17 -4.72
N SER A 18 -8.39 5.08 -5.18
CA SER A 18 -9.44 6.02 -4.81
C SER A 18 -9.72 6.03 -3.30
N PHE A 19 -9.72 4.85 -2.67
CA PHE A 19 -9.85 4.73 -1.22
C PHE A 19 -8.67 5.37 -0.48
N LEU A 20 -7.44 5.08 -0.89
CA LEU A 20 -6.23 5.62 -0.28
C LEU A 20 -6.15 7.15 -0.41
N GLN A 21 -6.55 7.71 -1.56
CA GLN A 21 -6.64 9.17 -1.74
C GLN A 21 -7.64 9.80 -0.76
N LYS A 22 -8.79 9.16 -0.54
CA LYS A 22 -9.78 9.65 0.43
C LYS A 22 -9.25 9.57 1.87
N LEU A 23 -8.58 8.47 2.23
CA LEU A 23 -7.93 8.29 3.54
C LEU A 23 -6.82 9.32 3.77
N TYR A 24 -5.99 9.57 2.75
CA TYR A 24 -4.95 10.59 2.77
C TYR A 24 -5.54 11.97 3.09
N ALA A 25 -6.57 12.37 2.33
CA ALA A 25 -7.27 13.64 2.47
C ALA A 25 -8.17 13.76 3.72
N ASN A 26 -8.28 12.72 4.55
CA ASN A 26 -9.21 12.62 5.68
C ASN A 26 -10.70 12.79 5.28
N SER A 27 -11.07 12.38 4.07
CA SER A 27 -12.40 12.60 3.49
C SER A 27 -13.32 11.38 3.54
N LEU A 28 -12.89 10.29 4.18
CA LEU A 28 -13.78 9.17 4.46
C LEU A 28 -14.83 9.57 5.52
N PRO A 29 -16.02 8.91 5.54
CA PRO A 29 -17.08 9.20 6.50
C PRO A 29 -16.79 8.63 7.90
N PHE A 30 -15.59 8.86 8.42
CA PHE A 30 -15.13 8.45 9.74
C PHE A 30 -14.44 9.62 10.46
N ARG A 31 -14.39 9.55 11.79
CA ARG A 31 -13.68 10.55 12.62
C ARG A 31 -12.24 10.73 12.14
N VAL A 32 -11.79 11.99 12.06
CA VAL A 32 -10.44 12.33 11.57
C VAL A 32 -9.36 11.69 12.44
N GLU A 33 -9.55 11.60 13.76
CA GLU A 33 -8.60 10.91 14.64
C GLU A 33 -8.42 9.43 14.29
N HIS A 34 -9.48 8.74 13.83
CA HIS A 34 -9.37 7.33 13.44
C HIS A 34 -8.65 7.19 12.10
N GLN A 35 -8.90 8.10 11.15
CA GLN A 35 -8.18 8.11 9.88
C GLN A 35 -6.69 8.40 10.08
N ARG A 36 -6.33 9.32 11.00
CA ARG A 36 -4.94 9.57 11.40
C ARG A 36 -4.30 8.34 12.05
N LEU A 37 -5.00 7.73 13.01
CA LEU A 37 -4.51 6.52 13.67
C LEU A 37 -4.24 5.38 12.68
N VAL A 38 -5.16 5.14 11.73
CA VAL A 38 -4.96 4.13 10.68
C VAL A 38 -3.71 4.46 9.87
N LYS A 39 -3.54 5.72 9.44
CA LYS A 39 -2.35 6.15 8.69
C LYS A 39 -1.07 5.90 9.47
N ASP A 40 -1.06 6.14 10.78
CA ASP A 40 0.13 5.95 11.62
C ASP A 40 0.47 4.48 11.84
N ILE A 41 -0.55 3.61 11.97
CA ILE A 41 -0.36 2.16 12.08
C ILE A 41 0.26 1.56 10.81
N ILE A 42 -0.04 2.11 9.63
CA ILE A 42 0.45 1.59 8.35
C ILE A 42 1.79 2.20 7.91
N ILE A 43 2.50 2.95 8.78
CA ILE A 43 3.88 3.37 8.47
C ILE A 43 4.77 2.12 8.41
N VAL A 44 5.41 1.92 7.26
CA VAL A 44 6.35 0.80 7.02
C VAL A 44 7.79 1.27 7.10
N GLU A 45 8.07 2.46 6.60
CA GLU A 45 9.42 3.02 6.53
C GLU A 45 9.33 4.55 6.48
N ALA A 46 10.33 5.24 7.01
CA ALA A 46 10.40 6.70 6.95
C ALA A 46 11.85 7.16 6.88
N GLY A 47 12.08 8.23 6.13
CA GLY A 47 13.33 8.98 6.12
C GLY A 47 13.10 10.42 6.61
N ARG A 48 14.09 11.28 6.39
CA ARG A 48 14.01 12.69 6.79
C ARG A 48 12.87 13.44 6.10
N ASP A 49 12.73 13.24 4.79
CA ASP A 49 11.82 14.02 3.94
C ASP A 49 10.71 13.17 3.30
N TRP A 50 10.56 11.91 3.73
CA TRP A 50 9.57 11.00 3.17
C TRP A 50 9.05 9.97 4.17
N ILE A 51 7.82 9.50 3.96
CA ILE A 51 7.18 8.44 4.75
C ILE A 51 6.50 7.46 3.80
N LEU A 52 6.85 6.17 3.88
CA LEU A 52 6.15 5.08 3.21
C LEU A 52 5.08 4.50 4.13
N ARG A 53 3.82 4.61 3.70
CA ARG A 53 2.66 4.04 4.39
C ARG A 53 2.04 2.97 3.51
N ALA A 54 1.99 1.73 3.97
CA ALA A 54 1.53 0.62 3.14
C ALA A 54 0.99 -0.56 3.95
N LYS A 55 0.22 -1.41 3.27
CA LYS A 55 -0.29 -2.67 3.83
C LYS A 55 -0.21 -3.81 2.83
N THR A 56 0.20 -4.97 3.33
CA THR A 56 0.20 -6.25 2.61
C THR A 56 -1.13 -6.99 2.76
N GLY A 57 -1.52 -7.74 1.71
CA GLY A 57 -2.64 -8.69 1.73
C GLY A 57 -2.32 -9.96 0.94
N TRP A 58 -2.87 -11.10 1.33
CA TRP A 58 -2.68 -12.37 0.61
C TRP A 58 -3.87 -13.30 0.86
N GLU A 59 -4.46 -13.81 -0.22
CA GLU A 59 -5.60 -14.74 -0.20
C GLU A 59 -5.17 -16.19 -0.58
N GLY A 60 -3.86 -16.44 -0.66
CA GLY A 60 -3.31 -17.71 -1.11
C GLY A 60 -2.94 -17.72 -2.58
N SER A 61 -3.81 -17.22 -3.48
CA SER A 61 -3.60 -17.29 -4.94
C SER A 61 -3.12 -15.98 -5.57
N PHE A 62 -3.43 -14.84 -4.95
CA PHE A 62 -2.90 -13.54 -5.32
C PHE A 62 -2.54 -12.73 -4.08
N GLY A 63 -1.57 -11.84 -4.22
CA GLY A 63 -1.05 -11.03 -3.13
C GLY A 63 -1.02 -9.55 -3.48
N TRP A 64 -1.33 -8.72 -2.50
CA TRP A 64 -1.43 -7.26 -2.59
C TRP A 64 -0.32 -6.56 -1.82
N TRP A 65 0.11 -5.42 -2.36
CA TRP A 65 0.75 -4.36 -1.59
C TRP A 65 0.21 -3.01 -2.07
N VAL A 66 -0.41 -2.28 -1.15
CA VAL A 66 -1.08 -1.01 -1.43
C VAL A 66 -0.61 0.05 -0.45
N GLY A 67 -0.52 1.30 -0.90
CA GLY A 67 -0.01 2.36 -0.05
C GLY A 67 0.32 3.63 -0.81
N TYR A 68 1.11 4.48 -0.17
CA TYR A 68 1.69 5.67 -0.77
C TYR A 68 3.00 6.05 -0.09
N VAL A 69 3.86 6.72 -0.87
CA VAL A 69 5.03 7.43 -0.33
C VAL A 69 4.70 8.92 -0.29
N GLU A 70 4.78 9.51 0.89
CA GLU A 70 4.55 10.93 1.11
C GLU A 70 5.88 11.68 1.02
N TRP A 71 5.93 12.71 0.17
CA TRP A 71 7.02 13.68 0.06
C TRP A 71 6.49 15.08 0.34
N SER A 72 7.40 16.05 0.51
CA SER A 72 7.04 17.46 0.67
C SER A 72 6.27 18.05 -0.52
N THR A 73 6.48 17.52 -1.72
CA THR A 73 5.78 17.95 -2.96
C THR A 73 4.43 17.27 -3.17
N GLY A 74 4.14 16.21 -2.40
CA GLY A 74 2.90 15.44 -2.49
C GLY A 74 3.12 13.93 -2.45
N PRO A 75 2.03 13.16 -2.30
CA PRO A 75 2.10 11.70 -2.23
C PRO A 75 2.16 11.03 -3.62
N VAL A 76 2.86 9.90 -3.69
CA VAL A 76 2.81 8.95 -4.81
C VAL A 76 2.08 7.70 -4.33
N PHE A 77 0.87 7.47 -4.85
CA PHE A 77 0.04 6.31 -4.51
C PHE A 77 0.36 5.10 -5.38
N PHE A 78 0.24 3.91 -4.80
CA PHE A 78 0.39 2.65 -5.53
C PHE A 78 -0.59 1.59 -5.03
N ALA A 79 -0.94 0.68 -5.93
CA ALA A 79 -1.70 -0.52 -5.63
C ALA A 79 -1.28 -1.63 -6.59
N LEU A 80 -0.47 -2.57 -6.08
CA LEU A 80 -0.03 -3.74 -6.82
C LEU A 80 -0.79 -4.97 -6.32
N ASN A 81 -1.26 -5.79 -7.27
CA ASN A 81 -1.52 -7.20 -7.02
C ASN A 81 -0.77 -8.05 -8.05
N ILE A 82 -0.44 -9.28 -7.65
CA ILE A 82 0.18 -10.29 -8.50
C ILE A 82 -0.40 -11.67 -8.15
N ASP A 83 -0.46 -12.56 -9.14
CA ASP A 83 -0.65 -13.98 -8.88
C ASP A 83 0.54 -14.55 -8.11
N THR A 84 0.28 -15.49 -7.20
CA THR A 84 1.29 -16.17 -6.38
C THR A 84 1.27 -17.68 -6.61
N PRO A 85 1.63 -18.17 -7.82
CA PRO A 85 1.64 -19.61 -8.13
C PRO A 85 2.60 -20.40 -7.24
N ASN A 86 3.72 -19.81 -6.80
CA ASN A 86 4.65 -20.40 -5.83
C ASN A 86 4.26 -20.09 -4.37
N ARG A 87 3.02 -19.64 -4.14
CA ARG A 87 2.44 -19.33 -2.82
C ARG A 87 3.36 -18.40 -2.02
N MET A 88 3.82 -18.84 -0.86
CA MET A 88 4.67 -18.06 0.04
C MET A 88 5.98 -17.60 -0.63
N GLY A 89 6.50 -18.35 -1.61
CA GLY A 89 7.72 -17.99 -2.33
C GLY A 89 7.60 -16.73 -3.19
N ASP A 90 6.38 -16.34 -3.59
CA ASP A 90 6.15 -15.14 -4.38
C ASP A 90 5.84 -13.90 -3.52
N LEU A 91 5.59 -14.05 -2.21
CA LEU A 91 5.18 -12.94 -1.35
C LEU A 91 6.19 -11.78 -1.28
N PRO A 92 7.52 -12.01 -1.27
CA PRO A 92 8.49 -10.92 -1.31
C PRO A 92 8.44 -10.10 -2.61
N LYS A 93 7.95 -10.67 -3.72
CA LYS A 93 7.92 -10.00 -5.03
C LYS A 93 7.05 -8.74 -5.02
N ARG A 94 5.99 -8.71 -4.20
CA ARG A 94 5.08 -7.56 -4.12
C ARG A 94 5.80 -6.28 -3.72
N GLU A 95 6.65 -6.37 -2.70
CA GLU A 95 7.44 -5.23 -2.22
C GLU A 95 8.59 -4.94 -3.19
N ALA A 96 9.31 -5.98 -3.66
CA ALA A 96 10.42 -5.81 -4.58
C ALA A 96 10.01 -5.07 -5.86
N ILE A 97 8.99 -5.57 -6.58
CA ILE A 97 8.51 -4.97 -7.84
C ILE A 97 8.08 -3.52 -7.63
N THR A 98 7.29 -3.26 -6.58
CA THR A 98 6.78 -1.91 -6.33
C THR A 98 7.89 -0.96 -5.93
N ARG A 99 8.84 -1.38 -5.09
CA ARG A 99 9.99 -0.57 -4.70
C ARG A 99 10.88 -0.25 -5.91
N ASP A 100 11.15 -1.22 -6.77
CA ASP A 100 11.91 -1.01 -8.01
C ASP A 100 11.25 0.04 -8.91
N VAL A 101 9.92 -0.05 -9.09
CA VAL A 101 9.16 0.95 -9.87
C VAL A 101 9.19 2.32 -9.20
N LEU A 102 8.94 2.41 -7.88
CA LEU A 102 8.99 3.68 -7.14
C LEU A 102 10.37 4.32 -7.21
N GLN A 103 11.44 3.54 -7.10
CA GLN A 103 12.82 4.02 -7.23
C GLN A 103 13.11 4.52 -8.65
N SER A 104 12.66 3.81 -9.69
CA SER A 104 12.82 4.23 -11.08
C SER A 104 12.15 5.60 -11.39
N MET A 105 11.13 5.96 -10.61
CA MET A 105 10.42 7.24 -10.68
C MET A 105 10.91 8.29 -9.67
N ASN A 106 11.98 8.01 -8.93
CA ASN A 106 12.46 8.83 -7.80
C ASN A 106 11.42 9.08 -6.70
N ALA A 107 10.41 8.21 -6.59
CA ALA A 107 9.36 8.26 -5.58
C ALA A 107 9.72 7.54 -4.29
N LEU A 108 10.84 6.82 -4.24
CA LEU A 108 11.40 6.17 -3.06
C LEU A 108 12.93 6.15 -3.19
N PRO A 109 13.70 6.46 -2.13
CA PRO A 109 15.15 6.33 -2.21
C PRO A 109 15.60 4.89 -2.41
N PRO A 110 16.80 4.67 -2.98
CA PRO A 110 17.45 3.37 -2.91
C PRO A 110 17.67 2.99 -1.44
N ALA A 111 17.55 1.69 -1.13
CA ALA A 111 17.87 1.19 0.20
C ALA A 111 19.32 1.57 0.55
N SER A 112 19.53 2.19 1.72
CA SER A 112 20.87 2.45 2.23
C SER A 112 21.60 1.11 2.39
N LYS A 113 22.77 0.98 1.76
CA LYS A 113 23.69 -0.15 1.97
C LYS A 113 24.28 -0.11 3.38
#